data_AF-A0A1C5TF33-F1
#
_entry.id   AF-A0A1C5TF33-F1
#
_cell.length_a   1.000
_cell.length_b   1.000
_cell.length_c   1.000
_cell.angle_alpha   90.00
_cell.angle_beta   90.00
_cell.angle_gamma   90.00
#
_symmetry.space_group_name_H-M   'P 1'
#
loop_
_entity.id
_entity.type
_entity.pdbx_description
1 polymer ?
#
loop_
_entity_poly.entity_id
_entity_poly.type
_entity_poly.pdbx_seq_one_letter_code
_entity_poly.pdbx_strand_id
1 'polypeptide(L)' 'MPTISKKELEDYQQLCKDRNNGRILTPDGLRLVCEGLNKDPEAIGKHFLEVLARFQASEKR' A
#
# COMPACT_ATOMS: atom_id res chain seq x y z
N MET A 1 -11.57 31.82 -1.22
CA MET A 1 -11.50 30.34 -1.34
C MET A 1 -10.04 29.95 -1.20
N PRO A 2 -9.66 29.09 -0.24
CA PRO A 2 -8.27 28.65 -0.17
C PRO A 2 -7.95 27.87 -1.44
N THR A 3 -7.09 28.42 -2.28
CA THR A 3 -6.53 27.73 -3.43
C THR A 3 -5.38 26.88 -2.93
N ILE A 4 -5.57 25.56 -2.98
CA ILE A 4 -4.51 24.57 -2.78
C ILE A 4 -3.29 24.94 -3.62
N SER A 5 -2.12 24.91 -3.01
CA SER A 5 -0.86 25.20 -3.70
C SER A 5 -0.54 24.08 -4.69
N LYS A 6 0.21 24.37 -5.76
CA LYS A 6 0.59 23.36 -6.77
C LYS A 6 1.22 22.11 -6.15
N LYS A 7 2.06 22.32 -5.14
CA LYS A 7 2.72 21.25 -4.39
C LYS A 7 1.73 20.36 -3.64
N GLU A 8 0.70 20.93 -3.02
CA GLU A 8 -0.35 20.18 -2.31
C GLU A 8 -1.18 19.33 -3.29
N LEU A 9 -1.43 19.86 -4.50
CA LEU A 9 -2.14 19.14 -5.54
C LEU A 9 -1.32 17.97 -6.11
N GLU A 10 -0.01 18.15 -6.27
CA GLU A 10 0.90 17.08 -6.71
C GLU A 10 1.02 15.98 -5.66
N ASP A 11 1.17 16.34 -4.38
CA ASP A 11 1.24 15.39 -3.27
C ASP A 11 -0.05 14.57 -3.16
N TYR A 12 -1.21 15.23 -3.27
CA TYR A 12 -2.51 14.57 -3.31
C TYR A 12 -2.65 13.60 -4.49
N GLN A 13 -2.18 13.99 -5.68
CA GLN A 13 -2.18 13.08 -6.85
C GLN A 13 -1.27 11.88 -6.63
N GLN A 14 -0.11 12.07 -5.99
CA GLN A 14 0.80 10.98 -5.68
C GLN A 14 0.17 10.01 -4.66
N LEU A 15 -0.49 10.53 -3.62
CA LEU A 15 -1.26 9.74 -2.66
C LEU A 15 -2.36 8.92 -3.35
N CYS A 16 -3.11 9.53 -4.28
CA CYS A 16 -4.16 8.84 -5.04
C CYS A 16 -3.58 7.73 -5.93
N LYS A 17 -2.42 7.95 -6.56
CA LYS A 17 -1.71 6.93 -7.34
C LYS A 17 -1.23 5.78 -6.45
N ASP A 18 -0.64 6.09 -5.31
CA ASP A 18 -0.14 5.10 -4.35
C ASP A 18 -1.27 4.24 -3.79
N ARG A 19 -2.42 4.86 -3.49
CA ARG A 19 -3.65 4.17 -3.09
C ARG A 19 -4.17 3.23 -4.19
N ASN A 20 -4.26 3.70 -5.44
CA ASN A 20 -4.77 2.88 -6.55
C ASN A 20 -3.82 1.75 -6.95
N ASN A 21 -2.51 1.95 -6.78
CA ASN A 21 -1.50 0.92 -7.05
C ASN A 21 -1.32 -0.06 -5.87
N GLY A 22 -2.16 0.02 -4.83
CA GLY A 22 -2.10 -0.89 -3.68
C GLY A 22 -0.83 -0.76 -2.84
N ARG A 23 -0.16 0.39 -2.90
CA ARG A 23 1.04 0.69 -2.10
C ARG A 23 0.70 1.24 -0.71
N ILE A 24 -0.54 1.68 -0.51
CA ILE A 24 -1.07 2.06 0.82
C ILE A 24 -1.82 0.88 1.44
N LEU A 25 -1.31 0.38 2.57
CA LEU A 25 -2.04 -0.56 3.42
C LEU A 25 -3.13 0.17 4.19
N THR A 26 -4.38 0.05 3.75
CA THR A 26 -5.54 0.58 4.48
C THR A 26 -6.01 -0.42 5.54
N PRO A 27 -6.72 0.02 6.60
CA PRO A 27 -7.29 -0.90 7.60
C PRO A 27 -8.25 -1.93 7.00
N ASP A 28 -8.94 -1.60 5.91
CA ASP A 28 -9.76 -2.55 5.16
C ASP A 28 -8.91 -3.59 4.42
N GLY A 29 -7.83 -3.14 3.76
CA GLY A 29 -6.84 -4.02 3.14
C GLY A 29 -6.18 -4.96 4.16
N LEU A 30 -5.88 -4.48 5.37
CA LEU A 30 -5.36 -5.30 6.45
C LEU A 30 -6.37 -6.38 6.89
N ARG A 31 -7.66 -6.02 7.02
CA ARG A 31 -8.72 -6.99 7.34
C ARG A 31 -8.85 -8.06 6.26
N LEU A 32 -8.79 -7.65 4.99
CA LEU A 32 -8.87 -8.57 3.86
C LEU A 32 -7.71 -9.56 3.83
N VAL A 33 -6.48 -9.09 4.07
CA VAL A 33 -5.29 -9.97 4.14
C VAL A 33 -5.39 -10.92 5.34
N CYS A 34 -5.78 -10.40 6.51
CA CYS A 34 -5.94 -11.23 7.71
C CYS A 34 -7.04 -12.28 7.55
N GLU A 35 -8.20 -11.94 6.97
CA GLU A 35 -9.28 -12.91 6.73
C GLU A 35 -8.88 -13.95 5.69
N GLY A 36 -8.24 -13.53 4.58
CA GLY A 36 -7.79 -14.45 3.51
C GLY A 36 -6.72 -15.44 3.96
N LEU A 37 -5.96 -15.11 5.00
CA LEU A 37 -4.93 -15.96 5.60
C LEU A 37 -5.40 -16.64 6.89
N ASN A 38 -6.72 -16.73 7.14
CA ASN A 38 -7.32 -17.36 8.32
C ASN A 38 -6.84 -16.78 9.66
N LYS A 39 -6.38 -15.52 9.68
CA LYS A 39 -5.75 -14.85 10.82
C LYS A 39 -4.52 -15.60 11.34
N ASP A 40 -3.90 -16.43 10.50
CA ASP A 40 -2.67 -17.13 10.83
C ASP A 40 -1.48 -16.16 10.80
N PRO A 41 -0.82 -15.91 11.94
CA PRO A 41 0.22 -14.89 12.03
C PRO A 41 1.44 -15.22 11.18
N GLU A 42 1.78 -16.50 11.02
CA GLU A 42 2.94 -16.93 10.22
C GLU A 42 2.68 -16.74 8.72
N ALA A 43 1.50 -17.13 8.24
CA ALA A 43 1.10 -16.93 6.86
C ALA A 43 1.00 -15.44 6.50
N ILE A 44 0.45 -14.61 7.40
CA ILE A 44 0.40 -13.15 7.24
C ILE A 44 1.81 -12.57 7.15
N GLY A 45 2.68 -12.88 8.10
CA GLY A 45 4.06 -12.41 8.10
C GLY A 45 4.80 -12.79 6.82
N LYS A 46 4.68 -14.05 6.40
CA LYS A 46 5.28 -14.54 5.16
C LYS A 46 4.76 -13.79 3.93
N HIS A 47 3.44 -13.61 3.82
CA HIS A 47 2.83 -12.90 2.70
C HIS A 47 3.33 -11.46 2.57
N PHE A 48 3.41 -10.72 3.68
CA PHE A 48 3.92 -9.35 3.68
C PHE A 48 5.41 -9.29 3.27
N LEU A 49 6.24 -10.20 3.78
CA LEU A 49 7.66 -10.26 3.43
C LEU A 49 7.89 -10.61 1.95
N GLU A 50 7.09 -11.53 1.39
CA GLU A 50 7.15 -11.86 -0.04
C GLU A 50 6.72 -10.69 -0.92
N VAL A 51 5.65 -9.97 -0.54
CA VAL A 51 5.20 -8.77 -1.24
C VAL A 51 6.26 -7.66 -1.17
N LEU A 52 6.88 -7.46 -0.02
CA LEU A 52 7.96 -6.50 0.17
C LEU A 52 9.19 -6.84 -0.70
N ALA A 53 9.57 -8.11 -0.76
CA ALA A 53 10.66 -8.56 -1.64
C ALA A 53 10.36 -8.30 -3.12
N ARG A 54 9.11 -8.48 -3.56
CA ARG A 54 8.69 -8.19 -4.94
C ARG A 54 8.74 -6.69 -5.26
N PHE A 55 8.33 -5.83 -4.32
CA PHE A 55 8.47 -4.38 -4.49
C PHE A 55 9.94 -3.99 -4.67
N GLN A 56 10.82 -4.46 -3.78
CA GLN A 56 12.26 -4.18 -3.87
C GLN A 56 12.89 -4.70 -5.17
N ALA A 57 12.44 -5.86 -5.68
CA ALA A 57 12.90 -6.40 -6.95
C ALA A 57 12.41 -5.57 -8.15
N SER A 58 11.21 -4.98 -8.07
CA SER A 58 10.65 -4.11 -9.11
C SER A 58 11.25 -2.70 -9.12
N GLU A 59 11.69 -2.18 -7.98
CA GLU A 59 12.34 -0.87 -7.87
C GLU A 59 13.82 -0.89 -8.28
N LYS A 60 14.46 -2.07 -8.28
CA LYS A 60 15.84 -2.25 -8.77
C LYS A 60 15.96 -2.40 -10.29
N ARG A 61 14.86 -2.22 -11.04
CA ARG A 61 14.83 -2.35 -12.51
C ARG A 61 14.77 -1.02 -13.23
#